data_AF-A0A4P9Y067-F1
#
_entry.id   AF-A0A4P9Y067-F1
#
_cell.length_a   1.000
_cell.length_b   1.000
_cell.length_c   1.000
_cell.angle_alpha   90.00
_cell.angle_beta   90.00
_cell.angle_gamma   90.00
#
_symmetry.space_group_name_H-M   'P 1'
#
loop_
_entity.id
_entity.type
_entity.pdbx_description
1 polymer ?
#
loop_
_entity_poly.entity_id
_entity_poly.type
_entity_poly.pdbx_seq_one_letter_code
_entity_poly.pdbx_strand_id
1 'polypeptide(L)'
;MSDLDGKIAELQRKIQVELQCKKAGQMMRTQLRDRQAIAQCDQSIHDAQKRIEFLEAEMAKVAMRKQRRDTTSISISPSSSSSTASTISNSGDSTSMDTSCPKEALKSQ
;
A
#
# COMPACT_ATOMS: atom_id res chain seq x y z
N MET A 1 6.07 24.73 -1.99
CA MET A 1 6.05 23.35 -1.48
C MET A 1 6.62 22.46 -2.56
N SER A 2 7.60 21.62 -2.23
CA SER A 2 8.19 20.70 -3.21
C SER A 2 7.16 19.63 -3.58
N ASP A 3 7.15 19.12 -4.82
CA ASP A 3 6.24 18.03 -5.22
C ASP A 3 6.35 16.81 -4.30
N LEU A 4 7.55 16.58 -3.74
CA LEU A 4 7.80 15.53 -2.75
C LEU A 4 7.09 15.79 -1.41
N ASP A 5 7.01 17.04 -0.96
CA ASP A 5 6.30 17.42 0.27
C ASP A 5 4.79 17.20 0.11
N GLY A 6 4.24 17.56 -1.06
CA GLY A 6 2.84 17.28 -1.39
C GLY A 6 2.55 15.77 -1.40
N LYS A 7 3.46 14.98 -1.99
CA LYS A 7 3.32 13.51 -1.99
C LYS A 7 3.41 12.91 -0.59
N ILE A 8 4.32 13.40 0.26
CA ILE A 8 4.44 12.94 1.66
C ILE A 8 3.15 13.26 2.44
N ALA A 9 2.62 14.47 2.31
CA ALA A 9 1.39 14.87 2.99
C ALA A 9 0.19 14.00 2.55
N GLU A 10 0.09 13.70 1.26
CA GLU A 10 -0.97 12.82 0.75
C GLU A 10 -0.84 11.38 1.26
N LEU A 11 0.39 10.83 1.30
CA LEU A 11 0.64 9.50 1.87
C LEU A 11 0.29 9.46 3.37
N GLN A 12 0.66 10.50 4.13
CA GLN A 12 0.29 10.62 5.54
C GLN A 12 -1.22 10.66 5.74
N ARG A 13 -1.94 11.42 4.91
CA ARG A 13 -3.41 11.46 4.95
C ARG A 13 -4.02 10.08 4.70
N LYS A 14 -3.52 9.34 3.71
CA LYS A 14 -3.97 7.96 3.43
C LYS A 14 -3.70 7.01 4.60
N ILE A 15 -2.51 7.09 5.20
CA ILE A 15 -2.15 6.29 6.39
C ILE A 15 -3.13 6.58 7.55
N GLN A 16 -3.47 7.85 7.79
CA GLN A 16 -4.43 8.20 8.84
C GLN A 16 -5.82 7.59 8.60
N VAL A 17 -6.31 7.59 7.37
CA VAL A 17 -7.61 6.98 7.03
C VAL A 17 -7.57 5.47 7.31
N GLU A 18 -6.53 4.77 6.85
CA GLU A 18 -6.42 3.32 7.07
C GLU A 18 -6.22 2.97 8.56
N LEU A 19 -5.52 3.80 9.33
CA LEU A 19 -5.43 3.66 10.79
C LEU A 19 -6.79 3.80 11.48
N GLN A 20 -7.62 4.75 11.03
CA GLN A 20 -8.98 4.90 11.53
C GLN A 20 -9.85 3.68 11.18
N CYS A 21 -9.76 3.18 9.94
CA CYS A 21 -10.47 1.97 9.52
C CYS A 21 -10.05 0.75 10.37
N LYS A 22 -8.75 0.54 10.57
CA LYS A 22 -8.23 -0.53 11.41
C LYS A 22 -8.75 -0.42 12.85
N LYS A 23 -8.69 0.77 13.44
CA LYS A 23 -9.18 1.02 14.82
C LYS A 23 -10.69 0.78 14.93
N ALA A 24 -11.47 1.26 13.97
CA ALA A 24 -12.91 1.02 13.92
C ALA A 24 -13.23 -0.47 13.81
N GLY A 25 -12.54 -1.20 12.94
CA GLY A 25 -12.66 -2.65 12.82
C GLY A 25 -12.34 -3.37 14.13
N GLN A 26 -11.26 -2.98 14.82
CA GLN A 26 -10.90 -3.54 16.13
C GLN A 26 -11.97 -3.27 17.19
N MET A 27 -12.55 -2.07 17.22
CA MET A 27 -13.63 -1.72 18.14
C MET A 27 -14.93 -2.47 17.83
N MET A 28 -15.27 -2.66 16.55
CA MET A 28 -16.45 -3.43 16.15
C MET A 28 -16.29 -4.91 16.47
N ARG A 29 -15.10 -5.47 16.23
CA ARG A 29 -14.80 -6.88 16.51
C ARG A 29 -15.11 -7.29 17.95
N THR A 30 -14.87 -6.40 18.93
CA THR A 30 -15.13 -6.70 20.35
C THR A 30 -16.62 -6.68 20.71
N GLN A 31 -17.46 -6.09 19.87
CA GLN A 31 -18.91 -5.95 20.09
C GLN A 31 -19.72 -7.01 19.34
N LEU A 32 -19.15 -7.64 18.32
CA LEU A 32 -19.80 -8.63 17.49
C LEU A 32 -19.76 -10.02 18.15
N ARG A 33 -20.88 -10.75 18.07
CA ARG A 33 -20.98 -12.16 18.49
C ARG A 33 -21.14 -13.12 17.33
N ASP A 34 -21.54 -12.61 16.17
CA ASP A 34 -21.69 -13.41 14.96
C ASP A 34 -20.32 -13.73 14.35
N ARG A 35 -20.12 -15.01 14.04
CA ARG A 35 -18.87 -15.53 13.49
C ARG A 35 -18.58 -14.96 12.09
N GLN A 36 -19.61 -14.76 11.27
CA GLN A 36 -19.42 -14.19 9.92
C GLN A 36 -19.02 -12.72 10.00
N ALA A 37 -19.71 -11.94 10.83
CA ALA A 37 -19.36 -10.54 11.07
C ALA A 37 -17.94 -10.38 11.65
N ILE A 38 -17.53 -11.25 12.59
CA ILE A 38 -16.16 -11.24 13.13
C ILE A 38 -15.13 -11.51 12.01
N ALA A 39 -15.36 -12.51 11.16
CA ALA A 39 -14.45 -12.82 10.06
C ALA A 39 -14.31 -11.64 9.07
N GLN A 40 -15.40 -10.91 8.79
CA GLN A 40 -15.36 -9.71 7.95
C GLN A 40 -14.59 -8.56 8.61
N CYS A 41 -14.75 -8.37 9.92
CA CYS A 41 -13.95 -7.40 10.67
C CYS A 41 -12.46 -7.79 10.66
N ASP A 42 -12.13 -9.06 10.89
CA ASP A 42 -10.75 -9.55 10.87
C ASP A 42 -10.09 -9.35 9.50
N GLN A 43 -10.83 -9.65 8.43
CA GLN A 43 -10.37 -9.39 7.06
C GLN A 43 -10.13 -7.90 6.83
N SER A 44 -11.06 -7.04 7.24
CA SER A 44 -10.94 -5.58 7.07
C SER A 44 -9.76 -4.99 7.85
N ILE A 45 -9.53 -5.46 9.08
CA ILE A 45 -8.37 -5.07 9.91
C ILE A 45 -7.07 -5.46 9.23
N HIS A 46 -6.99 -6.68 8.72
CA HIS A 46 -5.80 -7.20 8.05
C HIS A 46 -5.51 -6.47 6.73
N ASP A 47 -6.54 -6.16 5.94
CA ASP A 47 -6.37 -5.43 4.69
C ASP A 47 -5.93 -3.97 4.94
N ALA A 48 -6.52 -3.31 5.95
CA ALA A 48 -6.08 -1.98 6.38
C ALA A 48 -4.60 -2.01 6.84
N GLN A 49 -4.21 -3.04 7.59
CA GLN A 49 -2.82 -3.22 8.03
C GLN A 49 -1.84 -3.33 6.84
N LYS A 50 -2.16 -4.17 5.84
CA LYS A 50 -1.32 -4.31 4.63
C LYS A 50 -1.19 -3.00 3.85
N ARG A 51 -2.26 -2.22 3.77
CA ARG A 51 -2.25 -0.91 3.12
C ARG A 51 -1.37 0.09 3.87
N ILE A 52 -1.44 0.11 5.20
CA ILE A 52 -0.56 0.94 6.03
C ILE A 52 0.90 0.60 5.74
N GLU A 53 1.28 -0.68 5.80
CA GLU A 53 2.66 -1.12 5.56
C GLU A 53 3.17 -0.71 4.17
N PHE A 54 2.32 -0.86 3.14
CA PHE A 54 2.64 -0.42 1.79
C PHE A 54 2.85 1.10 1.70
N LEU A 55 1.95 1.89 2.29
CA LEU A 55 2.01 3.35 2.27
C LEU A 55 3.21 3.88 3.06
N GLU A 56 3.55 3.26 4.19
CA GLU A 56 4.73 3.57 4.98
C GLU A 56 6.02 3.30 4.20
N ALA A 57 6.10 2.15 3.52
CA ALA A 57 7.23 1.84 2.65
C ALA A 57 7.34 2.82 1.47
N GLU A 58 6.23 3.26 0.89
CA GLU A 58 6.24 4.29 -0.16
C GLU A 58 6.69 5.65 0.38
N MET A 59 6.19 6.05 1.56
CA MET A 59 6.57 7.30 2.21
C MET A 59 8.06 7.32 2.56
N ALA A 60 8.60 6.22 3.08
CA ALA A 60 10.03 6.08 3.36
C ALA A 60 10.88 6.25 2.09
N LYS A 61 10.46 5.67 0.95
CA LYS A 61 11.14 5.86 -0.35
C LYS A 61 11.12 7.32 -0.81
N VAL A 62 10.01 8.02 -0.61
CA VAL A 62 9.88 9.45 -0.97
C VAL A 62 10.75 10.32 -0.05
N ALA A 63 10.75 10.04 1.26
CA ALA A 63 11.59 10.75 2.23
C ALA A 63 13.10 10.59 1.94
N MET A 64 13.55 9.37 1.62
CA MET A 64 14.94 9.12 1.21
C MET A 64 15.33 9.88 -0.07
N ARG A 65 14.42 9.98 -1.05
CA ARG A 65 14.67 10.77 -2.27
C ARG A 65 14.76 12.26 -1.98
N LYS A 66 13.96 12.77 -1.05
CA LYS A 66 14.04 14.16 -0.59
C LYS A 66 15.41 14.44 0.03
N GLN A 67 15.84 13.60 0.98
CA GLN A 67 17.15 13.73 1.62
C GLN A 67 18.30 13.75 0.60
N ARG A 68 18.28 12.87 -0.42
CA ARG A 68 19.32 12.85 -1.47
C ARG A 68 19.37 14.14 -2.30
N ARG A 69 18.21 14.75 -2.59
CA ARG A 69 18.14 16.03 -3.31
C ARG A 69 18.70 17.16 -2.46
N ASP A 70 18.36 17.18 -1.18
CA ASP A 70 18.82 18.21 -0.24
C ASP A 70 20.35 18.09 0.04
N THR A 71 20.92 16.88 0.00
CA THR A 71 22.37 16.66 0.19
C THR A 71 23.23 16.93 -1.06
N THR A 72 22.64 17.14 -2.24
CA THR A 72 23.42 17.38 -3.47
C THR A 72 24.03 18.80 -3.51
N SER A 73 23.76 19.65 -2.51
CA SER A 73 24.43 20.95 -2.32
C SER A 73 25.73 20.89 -1.50
N ILE A 74 26.14 19.72 -1.00
CA ILE A 74 27.40 19.55 -0.27
C ILE A 74 28.26 18.49 -0.99
N SER A 75 29.20 18.99 -1.79
CA SER A 75 30.29 18.25 -2.44
C SER A 75 31.14 17.50 -1.41
N ILE A 76 30.96 16.19 -1.21
CA ILE A 76 32.02 15.30 -0.69
C ILE A 76 31.84 13.86 -1.24
N SER A 77 32.77 13.50 -2.12
CA SER A 77 33.31 12.18 -2.54
C SER A 77 32.47 10.88 -2.46
N PRO A 78 32.33 10.11 -3.56
CA PRO A 78 31.77 8.77 -3.56
C PRO A 78 32.80 7.75 -3.06
N SER A 79 32.68 7.29 -1.82
CA SER A 79 33.38 6.10 -1.35
C SER A 79 32.55 4.85 -1.67
N SER A 80 33.00 4.18 -2.73
CA SER A 80 32.87 2.77 -3.08
C SER A 80 32.16 1.86 -2.09
N SER A 81 31.13 1.16 -2.57
CA SER A 81 30.86 -0.24 -2.24
C SER A 81 29.98 -0.84 -3.35
N SER A 82 30.69 -1.30 -4.38
CA SER A 82 30.17 -2.22 -5.40
C SER A 82 29.87 -3.56 -4.74
N SER A 83 28.65 -4.06 -4.85
CA SER A 83 28.33 -5.46 -4.62
C SER A 83 27.24 -5.94 -5.57
N THR A 84 27.70 -6.83 -6.45
CA THR A 84 26.98 -7.92 -7.12
C THR A 84 25.87 -7.56 -8.10
N ALA A 85 26.26 -7.38 -9.36
CA ALA A 85 25.46 -7.76 -10.50
C ALA A 85 25.67 -9.25 -10.79
N SER A 86 24.58 -10.02 -10.81
CA SER A 86 24.43 -11.21 -11.66
C SER A 86 22.96 -11.34 -12.04
N THR A 87 22.69 -10.85 -13.25
CA THR A 87 21.57 -11.14 -14.13
C THR A 87 21.36 -12.65 -14.27
N ILE A 88 20.11 -13.11 -14.42
CA ILE A 88 19.63 -13.97 -15.53
C ILE A 88 18.09 -14.08 -15.43
N SER A 89 17.48 -13.77 -16.57
CA SER A 89 16.08 -13.87 -16.95
C SER A 89 15.49 -15.27 -16.80
N ASN A 90 14.18 -15.36 -16.55
CA ASN A 90 13.39 -16.40 -17.22
C ASN A 90 11.95 -15.95 -17.50
N SER A 91 11.56 -16.27 -18.72
CA SER A 91 10.29 -15.98 -19.40
C SER A 91 9.20 -16.98 -18.99
N GLY A 92 7.94 -16.59 -19.14
CA GLY A 92 6.77 -17.48 -19.02
C GLY A 92 5.53 -16.64 -18.71
N ASP A 93 4.90 -16.04 -19.72
CA ASP A 93 3.84 -16.63 -20.57
C ASP A 93 2.45 -16.51 -19.92
N SER A 94 1.64 -15.69 -20.59
CA SER A 94 0.21 -15.80 -20.87
C SER A 94 -0.66 -16.64 -19.95
N THR A 95 -1.71 -16.03 -19.41
CA THR A 95 -3.10 -16.43 -19.73
C THR A 95 -4.08 -15.36 -19.29
N SER A 96 -4.69 -14.71 -20.28
CA SER A 96 -5.96 -14.00 -20.16
C SER A 96 -7.07 -15.02 -19.92
N MET A 97 -7.81 -14.90 -18.83
CA MET A 97 -9.12 -15.51 -18.62
C MET A 97 -10.02 -14.36 -18.18
N ASP A 98 -10.62 -13.70 -19.16
CA ASP A 98 -11.98 -13.94 -19.61
C ASP A 98 -13.00 -13.25 -18.70
N THR A 99 -13.69 -12.32 -19.35
CA THR A 99 -14.74 -11.49 -18.82
C THR A 99 -16.01 -12.29 -18.92
N SER A 100 -16.61 -12.67 -17.79
CA SER A 100 -18.01 -13.08 -17.80
C SER A 100 -18.76 -12.50 -16.62
N CYS A 101 -19.50 -11.44 -16.94
CA CYS A 101 -20.46 -10.78 -16.09
C CYS A 101 -21.85 -11.17 -16.62
N PRO A 102 -22.60 -12.06 -15.94
CA PRO A 102 -24.02 -12.19 -16.22
C PRO A 102 -24.78 -11.15 -15.39
N LYS A 103 -25.32 -10.16 -16.10
CA LYS A 103 -26.50 -9.40 -15.66
C LYS A 103 -27.69 -10.36 -15.69
N GLU A 104 -28.24 -10.73 -14.55
CA GLU A 104 -29.64 -11.13 -14.49
C GLU A 104 -30.49 -9.97 -13.98
N ALA A 105 -31.14 -9.34 -14.94
CA ALA A 105 -32.32 -8.53 -14.73
C ALA A 105 -33.50 -9.48 -14.53
N LEU A 106 -34.11 -9.47 -13.35
CA LEU A 106 -35.45 -10.01 -13.16
C LEU A 106 -36.38 -8.86 -12.75
N LYS A 107 -37.19 -8.49 -13.73
CA LYS A 107 -38.35 -7.60 -13.64
C LYS A 107 -39.58 -8.45 -13.95
N SER A 108 -40.70 -8.10 -13.32
CA SER A 108 -42.06 -8.68 -13.39
C SER A 108 -42.24 -9.96 -12.56
N GLN A 109 -43.24 -10.06 -11.69
CA GLN A 109 -44.58 -9.45 -11.68
C GLN A 109 -44.91 -8.69 -10.39
#